data_AF-A0A2T2ZWL7-F1
#
_entry.id   AF-A0A2T2ZWL7-F1
#
_cell.length_a   1.000
_cell.length_b   1.000
_cell.length_c   1.000
_cell.angle_alpha   90.00
_cell.angle_beta   90.00
_cell.angle_gamma   90.00
#
_symmetry.space_group_name_H-M   'P 1'
#
loop_
_entity.id
_entity.type
_entity.pdbx_description
1 polymer ?
#
loop_
_entity_poly.entity_id
_entity_poly.type
_entity_poly.pdbx_seq_one_letter_code
_entity_poly.pdbx_strand_id
1 'polypeptide(L)'
;PKRLLYVGKGPGRVQLRLASYLTSNVKDRIKYAALSHCWGAEDTVLKTCKANLDNHLAGFSDALLPPTFLDAVVMTRELGLRYLWIDSLCIVQDDSADFEQECARMNIVYKNAVITFSASDAHDCIEGLFAPRTLQLVPLVWSPLQKRAWVLQEREFSPRIVHYTKRCLMWECRLTVASEYKTRQEQKDASNTRHYKSLRNYNWYQMIEQYSDRELTVPEDRLPAIAGLAAEWQQRNPGEEYLAGLWKSDIIHGLLWLTMGSAHKGVNTAKTVDSWPPPSKYKGVPSWSWASYDGQVYF
;
A
#
# COMPACT_ATOMS: atom_id res chain seq x y z
N PRO A 1 -15.08 -0.09 -2.09
CA PRO A 1 -14.94 -0.46 -0.65
C PRO A 1 -16.33 -0.77 -0.07
N LYS A 2 -16.43 -1.65 0.93
CA LYS A 2 -17.71 -1.94 1.62
C LYS A 2 -18.11 -0.82 2.56
N ARG A 3 -17.14 -0.12 3.14
CA ARG A 3 -17.35 1.02 4.05
C ARG A 3 -16.50 2.22 3.68
N LEU A 4 -16.98 3.39 4.05
CA LEU A 4 -16.29 4.68 3.94
C LEU A 4 -16.52 5.48 5.21
N LEU A 5 -15.50 6.22 5.66
CA LEU A 5 -15.64 7.20 6.72
C LEU A 5 -16.28 8.47 6.14
N TYR A 6 -17.50 8.78 6.56
CA TYR A 6 -18.15 10.05 6.27
C TYR A 6 -17.54 11.13 7.17
N VAL A 7 -17.01 12.18 6.54
CA VAL A 7 -16.30 13.27 7.22
C VAL A 7 -17.10 14.57 7.29
N GLY A 8 -18.28 14.63 6.66
CA GLY A 8 -19.11 15.82 6.64
C GLY A 8 -18.50 16.99 5.87
N LYS A 9 -18.99 18.20 6.16
CA LYS A 9 -18.47 19.47 5.61
C LYS A 9 -17.69 20.30 6.61
N GLY A 10 -17.77 19.97 7.90
CA GLY A 10 -17.22 20.75 8.99
C GLY A 10 -16.76 19.84 10.13
N PRO A 11 -16.05 20.39 11.11
CA PRO A 11 -15.48 19.64 12.22
C PRO A 11 -16.54 19.06 13.17
N GLY A 12 -16.10 18.16 14.04
CA GLY A 12 -16.82 17.74 15.24
C GLY A 12 -17.38 16.32 15.20
N ARG A 13 -17.57 15.72 14.02
CA ARG A 13 -18.07 14.34 13.92
C ARG A 13 -17.67 13.63 12.64
N VAL A 14 -17.28 12.37 12.78
CA VAL A 14 -17.05 11.41 11.70
C VAL A 14 -17.89 10.15 11.92
N GLN A 15 -18.17 9.43 10.84
CA GLN A 15 -19.06 8.27 10.94
C GLN A 15 -18.79 7.24 9.85
N LEU A 16 -18.66 5.98 10.24
CA LEU A 16 -18.52 4.89 9.27
C LEU A 16 -19.87 4.65 8.58
N ARG A 17 -19.83 4.50 7.25
CA ARG A 17 -21.01 4.29 6.41
C ARG A 17 -20.78 3.10 5.48
N LEU A 18 -21.80 2.26 5.34
CA LEU A 18 -21.80 1.21 4.33
C LEU A 18 -22.00 1.85 2.95
N ALA A 19 -21.11 1.53 2.01
CA ALA A 19 -21.11 2.11 0.67
C ALA A 19 -22.40 1.78 -0.10
N SER A 20 -23.03 0.64 0.19
CA SER A 20 -24.31 0.22 -0.39
C SER A 20 -25.46 1.21 -0.14
N TYR A 21 -25.41 1.99 0.95
CA TYR A 21 -26.43 2.98 1.29
C TYR A 21 -26.12 4.39 0.79
N LEU A 22 -24.97 4.60 0.15
CA LEU A 22 -24.50 5.93 -0.25
C LEU A 22 -24.91 6.31 -1.68
N THR A 23 -25.41 5.36 -2.49
CA THR A 23 -25.86 5.60 -3.86
C THR A 23 -27.20 4.92 -4.10
N SER A 24 -28.23 5.70 -4.41
CA SER A 24 -29.52 5.15 -4.87
C SER A 24 -29.49 4.73 -6.35
N ASN A 25 -28.50 5.22 -7.11
CA ASN A 25 -28.29 4.91 -8.51
C ASN A 25 -26.89 4.35 -8.74
N VAL A 26 -26.80 3.17 -9.34
CA VAL A 26 -25.53 2.47 -9.64
C VAL A 26 -24.60 3.31 -10.53
N LYS A 27 -25.14 4.30 -11.26
CA LYS A 27 -24.37 5.20 -12.12
C LYS A 27 -23.61 6.30 -11.36
N ASP A 28 -24.07 6.70 -10.18
CA ASP A 28 -23.43 7.76 -9.41
C ASP A 28 -22.28 7.20 -8.57
N ARG A 29 -21.05 7.37 -9.05
CA ARG A 29 -19.86 6.93 -8.28
C ARG A 29 -19.65 7.85 -7.08
N ILE A 30 -19.58 7.26 -5.89
CA ILE A 30 -19.19 7.96 -4.67
C ILE A 30 -17.77 8.49 -4.86
N LYS A 31 -17.59 9.79 -4.65
CA LYS A 31 -16.27 10.43 -4.65
C LYS A 31 -15.70 10.39 -3.25
N TYR A 32 -14.54 9.76 -3.09
CA TYR A 32 -13.83 9.64 -1.83
C TYR A 32 -12.32 9.79 -2.02
N ALA A 33 -11.63 10.17 -0.95
CA ALA A 33 -10.18 10.08 -0.83
C ALA A 33 -9.78 8.77 -0.13
N ALA A 34 -8.54 8.32 -0.31
CA ALA A 34 -7.98 7.20 0.46
C ALA A 34 -6.75 7.68 1.26
N LEU A 35 -6.46 7.04 2.39
CA LEU A 35 -5.26 7.26 3.18
C LEU A 35 -4.37 6.02 3.17
N SER A 36 -3.14 6.19 2.70
CA SER A 36 -2.05 5.21 2.82
C SER A 36 -1.13 5.67 3.96
N HIS A 37 -0.96 4.84 4.99
CA HIS A 37 -0.25 5.21 6.21
C HIS A 37 0.37 4.02 6.94
N CYS A 38 1.36 4.29 7.78
CA CYS A 38 1.89 3.32 8.73
C CYS A 38 0.99 3.29 9.96
N TRP A 39 0.53 2.10 10.37
CA TRP A 39 -0.38 1.99 11.53
C TRP A 39 0.30 2.38 12.85
N GLY A 40 1.59 2.07 13.01
CA GLY A 40 2.31 2.19 14.27
C GLY A 40 2.11 0.99 15.19
N ALA A 41 2.29 1.20 16.50
CA ALA A 41 2.09 0.17 17.51
C ALA A 41 0.58 -0.15 17.70
N GLU A 42 0.27 -1.40 18.04
CA GLU A 42 -1.11 -1.91 18.07
C GLU A 42 -2.04 -1.17 19.05
N ASP A 43 -1.48 -0.67 20.16
CA ASP A 43 -2.16 0.10 21.19
C ASP A 43 -2.47 1.55 20.78
N THR A 44 -1.77 2.07 19.76
CA THR A 44 -1.91 3.46 19.31
C THR A 44 -2.86 3.63 18.13
N VAL A 45 -3.06 2.58 17.32
CA VAL A 45 -3.85 2.68 16.10
C VAL A 45 -5.35 2.63 16.39
N LEU A 46 -6.08 3.66 15.98
CA LEU A 46 -7.54 3.62 15.98
C LEU A 46 -8.01 2.65 14.88
N LYS A 47 -8.61 1.54 15.29
CA LYS A 47 -9.09 0.47 14.40
C LYS A 47 -10.53 0.05 14.70
N THR A 48 -11.22 -0.43 13.68
CA THR A 48 -12.56 -1.01 13.80
C THR A 48 -12.45 -2.51 14.09
N CYS A 49 -13.05 -2.93 15.20
CA CYS A 49 -13.25 -4.34 15.57
C CYS A 49 -14.75 -4.60 15.76
N LYS A 50 -15.18 -5.86 15.82
CA LYS A 50 -16.60 -6.23 16.04
C LYS A 50 -17.20 -5.52 17.26
N ALA A 51 -16.42 -5.40 18.34
CA ALA A 51 -16.87 -4.77 19.58
C ALA A 51 -17.15 -3.25 19.48
N ASN A 52 -16.51 -2.52 18.55
CA ASN A 52 -16.68 -1.07 18.41
C ASN A 52 -17.31 -0.65 17.06
N LEU A 53 -17.65 -1.62 16.20
CA LEU A 53 -18.24 -1.40 14.89
C LEU A 53 -19.52 -0.57 14.97
N ASP A 54 -20.44 -0.92 15.88
CA ASP A 54 -21.70 -0.19 16.04
C ASP A 54 -21.48 1.26 16.48
N ASN A 55 -20.47 1.51 17.33
CA ASN A 55 -20.09 2.87 17.73
C ASN A 55 -19.54 3.66 16.54
N HIS A 56 -18.66 3.06 15.72
CA HIS A 56 -18.15 3.69 14.51
C HIS A 56 -19.26 3.95 13.48
N LEU A 57 -20.24 3.05 13.35
CA LEU A 57 -21.42 3.22 12.50
C LEU A 57 -22.39 4.29 13.03
N ALA A 58 -22.54 4.42 14.35
CA ALA A 58 -23.30 5.49 15.00
C ALA A 58 -22.60 6.85 14.89
N GLY A 59 -21.28 6.84 14.74
CA GLY A 59 -20.43 8.02 14.54
C GLY A 59 -19.93 8.61 15.85
N PHE A 60 -18.73 9.17 15.80
CA PHE A 60 -17.95 9.60 16.96
C PHE A 60 -17.27 10.95 16.67
N SER A 61 -16.74 11.58 17.72
CA SER A 61 -16.03 12.86 17.60
C SER A 61 -14.75 12.70 16.77
N ASP A 62 -14.50 13.60 15.83
CA ASP A 62 -13.24 13.60 15.07
C ASP A 62 -12.03 13.98 15.94
N ALA A 63 -12.24 14.54 17.14
CA ALA A 63 -11.19 14.76 18.13
C ALA A 63 -10.59 13.46 18.70
N LEU A 64 -11.24 12.30 18.49
CA LEU A 64 -10.70 10.99 18.86
C LEU A 64 -9.80 10.38 17.78
N LEU A 65 -9.71 11.02 16.61
CA LEU A 65 -8.85 10.55 15.53
C LEU A 65 -7.38 10.84 15.85
N PRO A 66 -6.47 9.88 15.60
CA PRO A 66 -5.04 10.16 15.59
C PRO A 66 -4.70 11.31 14.64
N PRO A 67 -3.65 12.10 14.91
CA PRO A 67 -3.24 13.24 14.08
C PRO A 67 -3.22 12.97 12.57
N THR A 68 -2.67 11.84 12.12
CA THR A 68 -2.61 11.50 10.68
C THR A 68 -4.01 11.34 10.08
N PHE A 69 -4.96 10.79 10.85
CA PHE A 69 -6.32 10.57 10.39
C PHE A 69 -7.09 11.89 10.39
N LEU A 70 -6.90 12.72 11.41
CA LEU A 70 -7.50 14.04 11.50
C LEU A 70 -7.04 14.93 10.34
N ASP A 71 -5.74 14.95 10.05
CA ASP A 71 -5.20 15.70 8.91
C ASP A 71 -5.78 15.23 7.58
N ALA A 72 -5.90 13.91 7.40
CA ALA A 72 -6.54 13.33 6.21
C ALA A 72 -8.03 13.71 6.11
N VAL A 73 -8.74 13.77 7.24
CA VAL A 73 -10.13 14.23 7.33
C VAL A 73 -10.24 15.71 6.95
N VAL A 74 -9.36 16.56 7.46
CA VAL A 74 -9.29 17.99 7.12
C VAL A 74 -9.05 18.16 5.62
N MET A 75 -8.02 17.49 5.07
CA MET A 75 -7.72 17.57 3.63
C MET A 75 -8.86 17.04 2.75
N THR A 76 -9.55 15.99 3.20
CA THR A 76 -10.74 15.48 2.50
C THR A 76 -11.81 16.57 2.40
N ARG A 77 -12.07 17.30 3.50
CA ARG A 77 -13.04 18.40 3.55
C ARG A 77 -12.62 19.57 2.67
N GLU A 78 -11.35 19.98 2.74
CA GLU A 78 -10.79 21.09 1.92
C GLU A 78 -10.88 20.81 0.41
N LEU A 79 -10.75 19.54 0.00
CA LEU A 79 -10.95 19.14 -1.40
C LEU A 79 -12.44 19.01 -1.80
N GLY A 80 -13.38 19.35 -0.90
CA GLY A 80 -14.81 19.25 -1.13
C GLY A 80 -15.33 17.81 -1.17
N LEU A 81 -14.54 16.84 -0.71
CA LEU A 81 -14.93 15.44 -0.58
C LEU A 81 -15.59 15.22 0.78
N ARG A 82 -16.48 14.22 0.85
CA ARG A 82 -17.20 13.88 2.10
C ARG A 82 -16.90 12.51 2.64
N TYR A 83 -16.10 11.75 1.91
CA TYR A 83 -15.80 10.36 2.23
C TYR A 83 -14.30 10.13 2.14
N LEU A 84 -13.78 9.42 3.13
CA LEU A 84 -12.40 9.00 3.25
C LEU A 84 -12.38 7.50 3.49
N TRP A 85 -11.45 6.80 2.86
CA TRP A 85 -11.16 5.40 3.15
C TRP A 85 -9.84 5.31 3.93
N ILE A 86 -9.90 4.68 5.10
CA ILE A 86 -8.75 4.34 5.93
C ILE A 86 -8.91 2.86 6.25
N ASP A 87 -7.95 2.02 5.88
CA ASP A 87 -8.01 0.55 6.03
C ASP A 87 -8.33 0.12 7.47
N SER A 88 -7.64 0.68 8.46
CA SER A 88 -7.83 0.35 9.88
C SER A 88 -9.26 0.60 10.37
N LEU A 89 -9.97 1.59 9.81
CA LEU A 89 -11.34 1.94 10.17
C LEU A 89 -12.39 1.31 9.25
N CYS A 90 -12.08 1.15 7.97
CA CYS A 90 -13.03 0.71 6.95
C CYS A 90 -13.08 -0.81 6.80
N ILE A 91 -12.15 -1.55 7.40
CA ILE A 91 -12.12 -3.01 7.49
C ILE A 91 -12.30 -3.41 8.96
N VAL A 92 -13.05 -4.48 9.23
CA VAL A 92 -13.20 -5.02 10.59
C VAL A 92 -12.02 -5.95 10.88
N GLN A 93 -11.10 -5.52 11.75
CA GLN A 93 -9.76 -6.13 11.88
C GLN A 93 -9.75 -7.50 12.56
N ASP A 94 -10.75 -7.80 13.39
CA ASP A 94 -10.95 -9.08 14.08
C ASP A 94 -11.99 -9.98 13.36
N ASP A 95 -12.23 -9.72 12.07
CA ASP A 95 -13.09 -10.53 11.20
C ASP A 95 -12.32 -11.00 9.96
N SER A 96 -11.86 -12.25 9.97
CA SER A 96 -11.08 -12.81 8.86
C SER A 96 -11.84 -12.82 7.54
N ALA A 97 -13.16 -13.06 7.56
CA ALA A 97 -13.98 -13.06 6.35
C ALA A 97 -14.15 -11.65 5.79
N ASP A 98 -14.26 -10.63 6.66
CA ASP A 98 -14.30 -9.23 6.22
C ASP A 98 -12.95 -8.78 5.67
N PHE A 99 -11.86 -9.15 6.34
CA PHE A 99 -10.50 -8.88 5.89
C PHE A 99 -10.25 -9.49 4.51
N GLU A 100 -10.52 -10.79 4.32
CA GLU A 100 -10.34 -11.47 3.03
C GLU A 100 -11.14 -10.79 1.91
N GLN A 101 -12.38 -10.39 2.19
CA GLN A 101 -13.23 -9.71 1.21
C GLN A 101 -12.70 -8.32 0.84
N GLU A 102 -12.27 -7.51 1.82
CA GLU A 102 -11.81 -6.14 1.55
C GLU A 102 -10.38 -6.11 1.02
N CYS A 103 -9.47 -6.97 1.50
CA CYS A 103 -8.09 -7.03 1.02
C CYS A 103 -8.01 -7.44 -0.46
N ALA A 104 -8.85 -8.40 -0.88
CA ALA A 104 -9.01 -8.80 -2.29
C ALA A 104 -9.51 -7.65 -3.19
N ARG A 105 -10.08 -6.59 -2.59
CA ARG A 105 -10.63 -5.43 -3.29
C ARG A 105 -9.82 -4.16 -3.08
N MET A 106 -8.71 -4.19 -2.33
CA MET A 106 -7.90 -3.00 -2.04
C MET A 106 -7.43 -2.32 -3.33
N ASN A 107 -7.05 -3.10 -4.34
CA ASN A 107 -6.72 -2.58 -5.68
C ASN A 107 -7.85 -1.72 -6.27
N ILE A 108 -9.11 -2.15 -6.18
CA ILE A 108 -10.28 -1.43 -6.67
C ILE A 108 -10.56 -0.20 -5.80
N VAL A 109 -10.30 -0.27 -4.49
CA VAL A 109 -10.47 0.87 -3.58
C VAL A 109 -9.52 2.01 -3.95
N TYR A 110 -8.22 1.75 -4.04
CA TYR A 110 -7.25 2.77 -4.42
C TYR A 110 -7.45 3.23 -5.88
N LYS A 111 -7.78 2.31 -6.80
CA LYS A 111 -8.05 2.63 -8.22
C LYS A 111 -9.22 3.60 -8.43
N ASN A 112 -10.23 3.57 -7.56
CA ASN A 112 -11.41 4.43 -7.68
C ASN A 112 -11.40 5.64 -6.74
N ALA A 113 -10.39 5.78 -5.88
CA ALA A 113 -10.21 6.99 -5.09
C ALA A 113 -9.96 8.19 -6.01
N VAL A 114 -10.52 9.35 -5.66
CA VAL A 114 -10.27 10.61 -6.38
C VAL A 114 -8.81 11.02 -6.24
N ILE A 115 -8.28 10.83 -5.04
CA ILE A 115 -6.92 11.13 -4.60
C ILE A 115 -6.57 10.23 -3.42
N THR A 116 -5.30 9.86 -3.32
CA THR A 116 -4.75 9.17 -2.16
C THR A 116 -3.80 10.11 -1.41
N PHE A 117 -4.01 10.26 -0.11
CA PHE A 117 -3.04 10.91 0.78
C PHE A 117 -2.06 9.83 1.24
N SER A 118 -0.77 10.07 1.06
CA SER A 118 0.28 9.16 1.48
C SER A 118 1.08 9.81 2.60
N ALA A 119 0.95 9.30 3.82
CA ALA A 119 1.72 9.73 5.00
C ALA A 119 3.15 9.18 4.93
N SER A 120 3.91 9.62 3.92
CA SER A 120 5.13 8.92 3.47
C SER A 120 6.21 8.84 4.56
N ASP A 121 6.48 9.97 5.23
CA ASP A 121 7.54 10.07 6.24
C ASP A 121 7.06 9.82 7.70
N ALA A 122 5.77 9.53 7.88
CA ALA A 122 5.20 9.18 9.18
C ALA A 122 5.44 7.69 9.48
N HIS A 123 5.98 7.39 10.65
CA HIS A 123 6.23 6.00 11.09
C HIS A 123 4.97 5.35 11.69
N ASP A 124 3.99 6.16 12.07
CA ASP A 124 2.74 5.74 12.69
C ASP A 124 1.60 6.74 12.41
N CYS A 125 0.43 6.48 12.98
CA CYS A 125 -0.72 7.35 12.82
C CYS A 125 -0.71 8.60 13.72
N ILE A 126 0.27 8.77 14.63
CA ILE A 126 0.32 9.90 15.56
C ILE A 126 1.22 11.06 15.10
N GLU A 127 2.11 10.86 14.13
CA GLU A 127 2.98 11.94 13.61
C GLU A 127 2.23 13.05 12.84
N GLY A 128 1.12 12.71 12.17
CA GLY A 128 0.38 13.66 11.33
C GLY A 128 0.91 13.76 9.90
N LEU A 129 0.11 14.37 9.02
CA LEU A 129 0.51 14.70 7.64
C LEU A 129 1.26 16.04 7.58
N PHE A 130 0.99 16.96 8.50
CA PHE A 130 1.56 18.32 8.51
C PHE A 130 2.76 18.48 9.45
N ALA A 131 3.56 17.42 9.60
CA ALA A 131 4.76 17.46 10.43
C ALA A 131 5.71 18.61 10.04
N PRO A 132 6.45 19.21 10.99
CA PRO A 132 7.41 20.28 10.70
C PRO A 132 8.42 19.85 9.64
N ARG A 133 8.72 20.77 8.72
CA ARG A 133 9.59 20.45 7.60
C ARG A 133 11.05 20.30 8.03
N THR A 134 11.75 19.32 7.46
CA THR A 134 13.19 19.09 7.65
C THR A 134 13.93 19.26 6.32
N LEU A 135 15.20 19.67 6.41
CA LEU A 135 16.06 19.83 5.22
C LEU A 135 16.63 18.49 4.71
N GLN A 136 16.45 17.40 5.45
CA GLN A 136 17.02 16.10 5.11
C GLN A 136 16.37 15.55 3.83
N LEU A 137 17.19 15.18 2.85
CA LEU A 137 16.72 14.51 1.65
C LEU A 137 16.59 13.01 1.94
N VAL A 138 15.36 12.56 2.19
CA VAL A 138 15.02 11.14 2.13
C VAL A 138 14.31 10.92 0.79
N PRO A 139 14.91 10.19 -0.16
CA PRO A 139 14.20 9.75 -1.36
C PRO A 139 12.88 9.07 -0.97
N LEU A 140 11.80 9.35 -1.69
CA LEU A 140 10.46 8.85 -1.37
C LEU A 140 10.44 7.33 -1.15
N VAL A 141 11.21 6.57 -1.94
CA VAL A 141 11.31 5.11 -1.83
C VAL A 141 11.95 4.60 -0.54
N TRP A 142 12.67 5.44 0.19
CA TRP A 142 13.24 5.10 1.49
C TRP A 142 12.38 5.62 2.64
N SER A 143 11.28 6.30 2.34
CA SER A 143 10.34 6.73 3.37
C SER A 143 9.74 5.50 4.09
N PRO A 144 9.46 5.60 5.40
CA PRO A 144 8.90 4.52 6.22
C PRO A 144 7.73 3.80 5.55
N LEU A 145 6.82 4.56 4.93
CA LEU A 145 5.64 3.99 4.28
C LEU A 145 6.01 3.16 3.05
N GLN A 146 6.92 3.62 2.20
CA GLN A 146 7.23 2.93 0.93
C GLN A 146 7.93 1.58 1.12
N LYS A 147 8.51 1.33 2.30
CA LYS A 147 9.08 0.03 2.67
C LYS A 147 8.03 -1.05 2.90
N ARG A 148 6.76 -0.71 3.13
CA ARG A 148 5.71 -1.70 3.42
C ARG A 148 5.24 -2.39 2.13
N ALA A 149 5.02 -3.70 2.22
CA ALA A 149 4.61 -4.51 1.06
C ALA A 149 3.25 -4.09 0.48
N TRP A 150 2.23 -3.91 1.33
CA TRP A 150 0.90 -3.48 0.92
C TRP A 150 0.91 -2.16 0.13
N VAL A 151 1.81 -1.23 0.50
CA VAL A 151 1.93 0.10 -0.11
C VAL A 151 2.24 0.05 -1.61
N LEU A 152 2.81 -1.05 -2.11
CA LEU A 152 3.01 -1.21 -3.55
C LEU A 152 1.68 -1.14 -4.30
N GLN A 153 0.68 -1.90 -3.85
CA GLN A 153 -0.65 -1.86 -4.46
C GLN A 153 -1.30 -0.50 -4.26
N GLU A 154 -1.18 0.08 -3.07
CA GLU A 154 -1.79 1.39 -2.76
C GLU A 154 -1.30 2.47 -3.72
N ARG A 155 0.01 2.50 -3.96
CA ARG A 155 0.64 3.42 -4.91
C ARG A 155 0.25 3.10 -6.35
N GLU A 156 0.45 1.87 -6.80
CA GLU A 156 0.26 1.50 -8.21
C GLU A 156 -1.20 1.60 -8.67
N PHE A 157 -2.17 1.39 -7.79
CA PHE A 157 -3.58 1.50 -8.17
C PHE A 157 -4.10 2.94 -8.10
N SER A 158 -3.54 3.80 -7.24
CA SER A 158 -4.01 5.17 -7.07
C SER A 158 -3.83 6.00 -8.36
N PRO A 159 -4.90 6.62 -8.92
CA PRO A 159 -4.76 7.47 -10.09
C PRO A 159 -3.95 8.75 -9.84
N ARG A 160 -3.99 9.24 -8.60
CA ARG A 160 -3.37 10.48 -8.12
C ARG A 160 -3.01 10.31 -6.64
N ILE A 161 -1.80 10.68 -6.27
CA ILE A 161 -1.29 10.60 -4.90
C ILE A 161 -0.63 11.92 -4.53
N VAL A 162 -0.90 12.41 -3.33
CA VAL A 162 -0.09 13.43 -2.67
C VAL A 162 0.69 12.76 -1.56
N HIS A 163 2.01 12.78 -1.70
CA HIS A 163 2.95 12.33 -0.69
C HIS A 163 3.26 13.47 0.26
N TYR A 164 2.89 13.27 1.53
CA TYR A 164 3.29 14.11 2.65
C TYR A 164 4.63 13.61 3.16
N THR A 165 5.68 14.37 2.83
CA THR A 165 7.06 14.13 3.30
C THR A 165 7.46 15.25 4.23
N LYS A 166 8.45 15.01 5.08
CA LYS A 166 9.05 16.03 5.95
C LYS A 166 9.78 17.10 5.14
N ARG A 167 10.14 16.87 3.88
CA ARG A 167 10.81 17.90 3.06
C ARG A 167 9.81 18.77 2.31
N CYS A 168 8.97 18.15 1.49
CA CYS A 168 7.97 18.82 0.66
C CYS A 168 6.76 17.96 0.38
N LEU A 169 5.69 18.58 -0.11
CA LEU A 169 4.66 17.84 -0.82
C LEU A 169 5.16 17.36 -2.18
N MET A 170 4.87 16.11 -2.49
CA MET A 170 5.08 15.55 -3.83
C MET A 170 3.76 15.05 -4.40
N TRP A 171 3.55 15.32 -5.68
CA TRP A 171 2.43 14.85 -6.47
C TRP A 171 2.91 13.70 -7.37
N GLU A 172 2.15 12.62 -7.39
CA GLU A 172 2.33 11.53 -8.35
C GLU A 172 0.99 11.23 -9.05
N CYS A 173 1.03 11.12 -10.37
CA CYS A 173 -0.07 10.59 -11.16
C CYS A 173 0.49 9.88 -12.39
N ARG A 174 -0.39 9.25 -13.19
CA ARG A 174 0.01 8.49 -14.39
C ARG A 174 0.76 9.28 -15.47
N LEU A 175 0.68 10.61 -15.43
CA LEU A 175 1.28 11.48 -16.45
C LEU A 175 2.50 12.23 -15.95
N THR A 176 2.60 12.50 -14.64
CA THR A 176 3.63 13.38 -14.10
C THR A 176 3.86 13.14 -12.62
N VAL A 177 5.12 13.36 -12.23
CA VAL A 177 5.54 13.53 -10.85
C VAL A 177 5.99 14.98 -10.68
N ALA A 178 5.51 15.65 -9.64
CA ALA A 178 5.88 17.02 -9.32
C ALA A 178 6.16 17.16 -7.82
N SER A 179 6.90 18.17 -7.42
CA SER A 179 7.16 18.49 -6.02
C SER A 179 7.12 20.00 -5.83
N GLU A 180 6.96 20.46 -4.58
CA GLU A 180 7.00 21.90 -4.27
C GLU A 180 8.36 22.53 -4.64
N TYR A 181 9.44 21.75 -4.60
CA TYR A 181 10.78 22.19 -5.00
C TYR A 181 11.01 21.98 -6.50
N LYS A 182 11.20 23.07 -7.24
CA LYS A 182 11.50 23.06 -8.68
C LYS A 182 12.99 22.94 -8.99
N THR A 183 13.80 22.17 -8.25
CA THR A 183 15.22 22.08 -8.63
C THR A 183 15.37 21.20 -9.87
N ARG A 184 16.05 21.73 -10.89
CA ARG A 184 16.36 21.06 -12.18
C ARG A 184 17.11 19.73 -11.99
N GLN A 185 17.78 19.56 -10.84
CA GLN A 185 18.49 18.36 -10.43
C GLN A 185 17.52 17.29 -9.90
N GLU A 186 16.59 17.64 -9.00
CA GLU A 186 15.59 16.70 -8.45
C GLU A 186 14.57 16.25 -9.50
N GLN A 187 14.25 17.09 -10.49
CA GLN A 187 13.44 16.66 -11.64
C GLN A 187 14.18 15.62 -12.49
N LYS A 188 15.49 15.79 -12.69
CA LYS A 188 16.32 14.79 -13.39
C LYS A 188 16.41 13.51 -12.57
N ASP A 189 16.64 13.60 -11.26
CA ASP A 189 16.71 12.44 -10.38
C ASP A 189 15.36 11.73 -10.29
N ALA A 190 14.24 12.43 -10.14
CA ALA A 190 12.89 11.86 -10.15
C ALA A 190 12.53 11.23 -11.51
N SER A 191 12.97 11.81 -12.63
CA SER A 191 12.75 11.24 -13.97
C SER A 191 13.67 10.04 -14.29
N ASN A 192 14.87 9.99 -13.72
CA ASN A 192 15.87 8.95 -13.98
C ASN A 192 15.89 7.82 -12.94
N THR A 193 15.39 8.03 -11.72
CA THR A 193 15.32 6.94 -10.75
C THR A 193 14.20 5.98 -11.15
N ARG A 194 14.59 4.72 -11.38
CA ARG A 194 13.69 3.56 -11.54
C ARG A 194 12.51 3.58 -10.55
N HIS A 195 12.76 4.12 -9.36
CA HIS A 195 11.88 4.31 -8.22
C HIS A 195 10.60 5.15 -8.42
N TYR A 196 10.54 6.02 -9.43
CA TYR A 196 9.33 6.81 -9.75
C TYR A 196 8.61 6.33 -11.02
N LYS A 197 9.15 5.33 -11.71
CA LYS A 197 8.44 4.68 -12.81
C LYS A 197 7.42 3.74 -12.20
N SER A 198 6.17 3.84 -12.66
CA SER A 198 5.14 2.86 -12.30
C SER A 198 5.66 1.45 -12.59
N LEU A 199 5.56 0.57 -11.59
CA LEU A 199 5.98 -0.83 -11.72
C LEU A 199 5.14 -1.59 -12.73
N ARG A 200 3.99 -1.03 -13.16
CA ARG A 200 3.18 -1.54 -14.28
C ARG A 200 3.90 -1.58 -15.63
N ASN A 201 5.01 -0.85 -15.78
CA ASN A 201 5.84 -0.85 -16.99
C ASN A 201 6.95 -1.91 -16.97
N TYR A 202 7.18 -2.54 -15.81
CA TYR A 202 8.16 -3.61 -15.67
C TYR A 202 7.53 -4.95 -16.03
N ASN A 203 8.38 -5.93 -16.35
CA ASN A 203 7.89 -7.30 -16.42
C ASN A 203 7.52 -7.80 -15.01
N TRP A 204 6.75 -8.90 -14.91
CA TRP A 204 6.28 -9.41 -13.63
C TRP A 204 7.42 -9.65 -12.64
N TYR A 205 8.51 -10.27 -13.09
CA TYR A 205 9.63 -10.62 -12.21
C TYR A 205 10.40 -9.42 -11.69
N GLN A 206 10.67 -8.42 -12.52
CA GLN A 206 11.28 -7.15 -12.09
C GLN A 206 10.43 -6.41 -11.05
N MET A 207 9.10 -6.57 -11.10
CA MET A 207 8.22 -6.08 -10.05
C MET A 207 8.34 -6.92 -8.78
N ILE A 208 8.44 -8.25 -8.88
CA ILE A 208 8.70 -9.15 -7.74
C ILE A 208 10.03 -8.79 -7.05
N GLU A 209 11.09 -8.50 -7.78
CA GLU A 209 12.38 -8.10 -7.21
C GLU A 209 12.27 -6.87 -6.31
N GLN A 210 11.46 -5.89 -6.72
CA GLN A 210 11.19 -4.67 -5.95
C GLN A 210 10.16 -4.86 -4.84
N TYR A 211 9.25 -5.81 -5.00
CA TYR A 211 8.25 -6.14 -3.98
C TYR A 211 8.85 -6.96 -2.84
N SER A 212 9.72 -7.92 -3.17
CA SER A 212 10.26 -8.89 -2.22
C SER A 212 11.18 -8.28 -1.14
N ASP A 213 11.73 -7.10 -1.41
CA ASP A 213 12.52 -6.28 -0.48
C ASP A 213 11.66 -5.55 0.58
N ARG A 214 10.33 -5.59 0.43
CA ARG A 214 9.42 -4.84 1.30
C ARG A 214 9.10 -5.59 2.58
N GLU A 215 8.88 -4.81 3.62
CA GLU A 215 8.57 -5.26 4.97
C GLU A 215 7.09 -5.65 5.10
N LEU A 216 6.85 -6.73 5.84
CA LEU A 216 5.53 -7.25 6.21
C LEU A 216 5.48 -7.47 7.71
N THR A 217 4.47 -6.89 8.37
CA THR A 217 4.19 -7.18 9.78
C THR A 217 3.59 -8.59 9.94
N VAL A 218 2.72 -8.98 9.00
CA VAL A 218 2.11 -10.32 8.94
C VAL A 218 2.76 -11.05 7.76
N PRO A 219 3.62 -12.05 8.02
CA PRO A 219 4.29 -12.80 6.97
C PRO A 219 3.32 -13.35 5.92
N GLU A 220 2.19 -13.93 6.35
CA GLU A 220 1.18 -14.58 5.50
C GLU A 220 0.56 -13.66 4.45
N ASP A 221 0.65 -12.34 4.63
CA ASP A 221 0.18 -11.34 3.65
C ASP A 221 1.06 -11.24 2.40
N ARG A 222 2.18 -11.99 2.30
CA ARG A 222 3.14 -11.85 1.19
C ARG A 222 2.57 -12.03 -0.21
N LEU A 223 1.61 -12.95 -0.41
CA LEU A 223 0.90 -13.07 -1.68
C LEU A 223 -0.37 -12.19 -1.75
N PRO A 224 -1.21 -12.12 -0.71
CA PRO A 224 -2.34 -11.17 -0.65
C PRO A 224 -1.94 -9.72 -0.99
N ALA A 225 -0.81 -9.26 -0.45
CA ALA A 225 -0.29 -7.91 -0.62
C ALA A 225 0.27 -7.61 -2.02
N ILE A 226 0.26 -8.56 -2.96
CA ILE A 226 0.47 -8.30 -4.39
C ILE A 226 -0.67 -8.85 -5.30
N ALA A 227 -1.68 -9.50 -4.73
CA ALA A 227 -2.73 -10.21 -5.48
C ALA A 227 -3.50 -9.31 -6.45
N GLY A 228 -3.72 -8.04 -6.10
CA GLY A 228 -4.38 -7.10 -6.99
C GLY A 228 -3.59 -6.80 -8.26
N LEU A 229 -2.25 -6.73 -8.17
CA LEU A 229 -1.36 -6.58 -9.33
C LEU A 229 -1.35 -7.85 -10.18
N ALA A 230 -1.34 -9.03 -9.55
CA ALA A 230 -1.51 -10.31 -10.24
C ALA A 230 -2.82 -10.34 -11.05
N ALA A 231 -3.93 -9.96 -10.42
CA ALA A 231 -5.23 -9.92 -11.08
C ALA A 231 -5.26 -8.94 -12.28
N GLU A 232 -4.59 -7.78 -12.19
CA GLU A 232 -4.48 -6.86 -13.33
C GLU A 232 -3.61 -7.44 -14.45
N TRP A 233 -2.51 -8.13 -14.12
CA TRP A 233 -1.65 -8.80 -15.09
C TRP A 233 -2.39 -9.90 -15.85
N GLN A 234 -3.13 -10.73 -15.11
CA GLN A 234 -4.00 -11.78 -15.63
C GLN A 234 -5.07 -11.23 -16.60
N GLN A 235 -5.64 -10.06 -16.31
CA GLN A 235 -6.60 -9.39 -17.20
C GLN A 235 -5.97 -8.92 -18.51
N ARG A 236 -4.70 -8.52 -18.50
CA ARG A 236 -3.97 -8.09 -19.70
C ARG A 236 -3.45 -9.25 -20.54
N ASN A 237 -3.25 -10.41 -19.93
CA ASN A 237 -2.75 -11.62 -20.59
C ASN A 237 -3.75 -12.78 -20.38
N PRO A 238 -4.87 -12.80 -21.13
CA PRO A 238 -5.84 -13.88 -21.04
C PRO A 238 -5.19 -15.22 -21.41
N GLY A 239 -5.42 -16.27 -20.60
CA GLY A 239 -4.85 -17.60 -20.81
C GLY A 239 -3.62 -17.91 -19.95
N GLU A 240 -3.04 -16.90 -19.30
CA GLU A 240 -2.09 -17.14 -18.22
C GLU A 240 -2.75 -17.86 -17.04
N GLU A 241 -1.97 -18.60 -16.25
CA GLU A 241 -2.47 -19.20 -15.00
C GLU A 241 -1.56 -18.75 -13.87
N TYR A 242 -2.13 -17.96 -12.95
CA TYR A 242 -1.42 -17.50 -11.76
C TYR A 242 -1.36 -18.63 -10.72
N LEU A 243 -0.15 -18.96 -10.28
CA LEU A 243 0.09 -19.95 -9.23
C LEU A 243 0.42 -19.21 -7.91
N ALA A 244 1.49 -19.61 -7.22
CA ALA A 244 1.95 -18.95 -6.01
C ALA A 244 2.99 -17.87 -6.34
N GLY A 245 2.55 -16.72 -6.88
CA GLY A 245 3.48 -15.62 -7.22
C GLY A 245 4.18 -15.75 -8.57
N LEU A 246 3.88 -16.81 -9.33
CA LEU A 246 4.49 -17.15 -10.62
C LEU A 246 3.41 -17.41 -11.67
N TRP A 247 3.78 -17.30 -12.95
CA TRP A 247 2.91 -17.58 -14.10
C TRP A 247 3.26 -18.94 -14.70
N LYS A 248 2.24 -19.76 -14.97
CA LYS A 248 2.44 -21.12 -15.50
C LYS A 248 3.13 -21.14 -16.87
N SER A 249 2.85 -20.17 -17.75
CA SER A 249 3.45 -20.12 -19.09
C SER A 249 4.97 -19.90 -19.05
N ASP A 250 5.45 -19.20 -18.02
CA ASP A 250 6.84 -18.82 -17.85
C ASP A 250 7.43 -19.37 -16.55
N ILE A 251 6.93 -20.54 -16.14
CA ILE A 251 7.29 -21.17 -14.88
C ILE A 251 8.78 -21.53 -14.82
N ILE A 252 9.42 -21.79 -15.98
CA ILE A 252 10.85 -22.08 -16.04
C ILE A 252 11.65 -20.87 -15.54
N HIS A 253 11.46 -19.68 -16.11
CA HIS A 253 12.11 -18.47 -15.59
C HIS A 253 11.66 -18.16 -14.17
N GLY A 254 10.38 -18.37 -13.87
CA GLY A 254 9.82 -18.15 -12.53
C GLY A 254 10.44 -19.00 -11.43
N LEU A 255 11.10 -20.11 -11.76
CA LEU A 255 11.80 -20.97 -10.80
C LEU A 255 13.30 -20.65 -10.67
N LEU A 256 13.84 -19.74 -11.49
CA LEU A 256 15.26 -19.36 -11.48
C LEU A 256 15.60 -18.27 -10.45
N TRP A 257 14.71 -17.98 -9.50
CA TRP A 257 14.94 -16.93 -8.53
C TRP A 257 16.12 -17.24 -7.60
N LEU A 258 16.87 -16.19 -7.24
CA LEU A 258 18.09 -16.24 -6.46
C LEU A 258 17.97 -15.29 -5.26
N THR A 259 18.80 -15.50 -4.24
CA THR A 259 18.97 -14.55 -3.11
C THR A 259 20.34 -13.86 -3.23
N MET A 260 20.53 -12.68 -2.63
CA MET A 260 21.81 -11.94 -2.68
C MET A 260 23.02 -12.76 -2.19
N GLY A 261 22.80 -13.74 -1.29
CA GLY A 261 23.84 -14.68 -0.86
C GLY A 261 24.37 -15.59 -1.98
N SER A 262 23.55 -15.83 -3.01
CA SER A 262 23.86 -16.62 -4.21
C SER A 262 24.30 -15.76 -5.39
N ALA A 263 23.80 -14.52 -5.52
CA ALA A 263 24.07 -13.65 -6.68
C ALA A 263 25.47 -13.00 -6.69
N HIS A 264 26.10 -12.81 -5.51
CA HIS A 264 27.41 -12.14 -5.41
C HIS A 264 28.61 -13.07 -5.19
N LYS A 265 28.42 -14.39 -5.11
CA LYS A 265 29.53 -15.33 -4.92
C LYS A 265 30.15 -15.81 -6.24
N GLY A 266 30.78 -14.87 -6.94
CA GLY A 266 31.86 -15.14 -7.88
C GLY A 266 33.24 -15.28 -7.21
N VAL A 267 33.31 -15.27 -5.88
CA VAL A 267 34.56 -15.37 -5.10
C VAL A 267 34.43 -16.47 -4.06
N ASN A 268 35.35 -17.44 -4.16
CA ASN A 268 35.60 -18.51 -3.20
C ASN A 268 35.57 -18.03 -1.75
N THR A 269 34.41 -18.18 -1.10
CA THR A 269 34.36 -18.36 0.34
C THR A 269 33.43 -19.52 0.63
N ALA A 270 34.04 -20.67 0.86
CA ALA A 270 33.44 -21.79 1.56
C ALA A 270 33.00 -21.31 2.96
N LYS A 271 31.78 -20.77 3.03
CA LYS A 271 31.03 -20.60 4.26
C LYS A 271 29.69 -21.29 4.04
N THR A 272 29.68 -22.52 4.53
CA THR A 272 28.55 -23.34 5.00
C THR A 272 27.32 -23.40 4.10
N VAL A 273 27.13 -24.60 3.56
CA VAL A 273 25.90 -25.14 2.93
C VAL A 273 24.70 -25.16 3.91
N ASP A 274 24.88 -24.71 5.17
CA ASP A 274 23.85 -24.69 6.23
C ASP A 274 22.91 -23.46 6.23
N SER A 275 22.85 -22.70 5.14
CA SER A 275 21.84 -21.64 4.98
C SER A 275 21.00 -21.83 3.72
N TRP A 276 20.59 -23.08 3.46
CA TRP A 276 19.34 -23.30 2.75
C TRP A 276 18.26 -22.47 3.44
N PRO A 277 17.38 -21.75 2.71
CA PRO A 277 16.40 -20.89 3.37
C PRO A 277 15.63 -21.75 4.39
N PRO A 278 15.50 -21.29 5.65
CA PRO A 278 14.75 -22.03 6.65
C PRO A 278 13.37 -22.38 6.09
N PRO A 279 12.75 -23.51 6.52
CA PRO A 279 11.42 -23.90 6.06
C PRO A 279 10.49 -22.70 6.07
N SER A 280 9.72 -22.52 4.99
CA SER A 280 8.79 -21.41 4.80
C SER A 280 8.13 -21.04 6.13
N LYS A 281 8.49 -19.88 6.71
CA LYS A 281 7.74 -19.33 7.85
C LYS A 281 6.27 -19.10 7.46
N TYR A 282 6.03 -18.93 6.15
CA TYR A 282 4.74 -18.66 5.54
C TYR A 282 3.95 -19.96 5.34
N LYS A 283 2.91 -20.15 6.15
CA LYS A 283 1.97 -21.27 5.95
C LYS A 283 1.23 -21.10 4.63
N GLY A 284 1.02 -22.21 3.90
CA GLY A 284 0.24 -22.22 2.66
C GLY A 284 0.98 -21.74 1.40
N VAL A 285 2.27 -21.38 1.50
CA VAL A 285 3.09 -21.02 0.33
C VAL A 285 3.97 -22.22 -0.09
N PRO A 286 3.91 -22.67 -1.36
CA PRO A 286 4.78 -23.74 -1.86
C PRO A 286 6.27 -23.37 -1.79
N SER A 287 7.13 -24.32 -1.44
CA SER A 287 8.58 -24.10 -1.27
C SER A 287 9.32 -23.70 -2.54
N TRP A 288 8.75 -23.96 -3.73
CA TRP A 288 9.32 -23.54 -5.01
C TRP A 288 8.99 -22.07 -5.36
N SER A 289 8.05 -21.45 -4.65
CA SER A 289 7.71 -20.05 -4.84
C SER A 289 8.74 -19.16 -4.14
N TRP A 290 9.12 -18.06 -4.80
CA TRP A 290 9.89 -16.98 -4.18
C TRP A 290 9.22 -16.43 -2.91
N ALA A 291 7.89 -16.52 -2.81
CA ALA A 291 7.13 -16.06 -1.66
C ALA A 291 7.35 -16.93 -0.41
N SER A 292 7.99 -18.09 -0.53
CA SER A 292 8.39 -18.89 0.62
C SER A 292 9.63 -18.33 1.34
N TYR A 293 10.35 -17.41 0.70
CA TYR A 293 11.57 -16.79 1.22
C TYR A 293 11.29 -15.44 1.89
N ASP A 294 11.81 -15.29 3.11
CA ASP A 294 11.75 -14.07 3.93
C ASP A 294 12.95 -13.17 3.59
N GLY A 295 12.86 -12.50 2.44
CA GLY A 295 13.88 -11.58 1.95
C GLY A 295 13.75 -11.25 0.47
N GLN A 296 14.65 -10.40 -0.01
CA GLN A 296 14.69 -9.97 -1.41
C GLN A 296 15.13 -11.10 -2.34
N VAL A 297 14.45 -11.23 -3.47
CA VAL A 297 14.75 -12.20 -4.53
C VAL A 297 15.07 -11.50 -5.86
N TYR A 298 15.74 -12.24 -6.76
CA TYR A 298 16.22 -11.77 -8.07
C TYR A 298 15.96 -12.85 -9.13
N PHE A 299 15.66 -12.49 -10.38
CA PHE A 299 15.37 -13.42 -11.47
C PHE A 299 16.34 -13.25 -12.66
#